data_AF-A0ABD8B2J4-F1
#
_entry.id   AF-A0ABD8B2J4-F1
#
_cell.length_a   1.000
_cell.length_b   1.000
_cell.length_c   1.000
_cell.angle_alpha   90.00
_cell.angle_beta   90.00
_cell.angle_gamma   90.00
#
_symmetry.space_group_name_H-M   'P 1'
#
loop_
_entity.id
_entity.type
_entity.pdbx_description
1 polymer ?
#
loop_
_entity_poly.entity_id
_entity_poly.type
_entity_poly.pdbx_seq_one_letter_code
_entity_poly.pdbx_strand_id
1 'polypeptide(L)'
;MTKRSFYAVWLAIFLLGGVGIGSLAYTSSLNQEKMKEQTIMQQNRLFVEGFFNFETTNQRYKAIRPYTTEKGYRSTFPSGIELPPDSEVHSTVSDMKAYLQHDPSSDKKHTEVLNKFSLTTEFNGIGSVQTIVMKTVLVDEGRGDGWKVDDIEMIIQNTH
;
A
#
# COMPACT_ATOMS: atom_id res chain seq x y z
N MET A 1 27.69 -54.34 -9.64
CA MET A 1 26.50 -53.45 -9.52
C MET A 1 25.61 -53.69 -10.73
N THR A 2 24.42 -54.27 -10.57
CA THR A 2 23.53 -54.57 -11.70
C THR A 2 22.91 -53.29 -12.27
N LYS A 3 22.76 -53.18 -13.60
CA LYS A 3 22.21 -51.98 -14.28
C LYS A 3 20.92 -51.44 -13.62
N ARG A 4 20.07 -52.34 -13.09
CA ARG A 4 18.84 -51.99 -12.34
C ARG A 4 19.07 -51.15 -11.07
N SER A 5 20.14 -51.42 -10.30
CA SER A 5 20.41 -50.66 -9.07
C SER A 5 20.97 -49.27 -9.36
N PHE A 6 21.63 -49.09 -10.50
CA PHE A 6 22.15 -47.78 -10.94
C PHE A 6 21.00 -46.82 -11.30
N TYR A 7 20.03 -47.27 -12.10
CA TYR A 7 18.87 -46.43 -12.46
C TYR A 7 17.97 -46.11 -11.26
N ALA A 8 17.82 -47.02 -10.29
CA ALA A 8 17.05 -46.77 -9.09
C ALA A 8 17.65 -45.64 -8.22
N VAL A 9 18.98 -45.61 -8.09
CA VAL A 9 19.70 -44.55 -7.37
C VAL A 9 19.56 -43.20 -8.08
N TRP A 10 19.69 -43.17 -9.41
CA TRP A 10 19.49 -41.93 -10.19
C TRP A 10 18.06 -41.42 -10.12
N LEU A 11 17.05 -42.30 -10.15
CA LEU A 11 15.65 -41.92 -10.00
C LEU A 11 15.38 -41.31 -8.61
N ALA A 12 15.96 -41.90 -7.56
CA ALA A 12 15.85 -41.36 -6.20
C ALA A 12 16.51 -39.98 -6.06
N ILE A 13 17.67 -39.76 -6.67
CA ILE A 13 18.35 -38.45 -6.69
C ILE A 13 17.53 -37.41 -7.46
N PHE A 14 16.95 -37.78 -8.61
CA PHE A 14 16.08 -36.87 -9.38
C PHE A 14 14.80 -36.52 -8.62
N LEU A 15 14.18 -37.47 -7.94
CA LEU A 15 12.98 -37.23 -7.13
C LEU A 15 13.28 -36.35 -5.90
N LEU A 16 14.37 -36.64 -5.17
CA LEU A 16 14.77 -35.83 -4.01
C LEU A 16 15.22 -34.42 -4.43
N GLY A 17 15.98 -34.30 -5.53
CA GLY A 17 16.37 -33.02 -6.10
C GLY A 17 15.20 -32.19 -6.60
N GLY A 18 14.24 -32.81 -7.28
CA GLY A 18 13.02 -32.15 -7.76
C GLY A 18 12.12 -31.64 -6.63
N VAL A 19 11.94 -32.43 -5.57
CA VAL A 19 11.17 -32.02 -4.38
C VAL A 19 11.88 -30.88 -3.63
N GLY A 20 13.20 -30.95 -3.47
CA GLY A 20 13.99 -29.90 -2.83
C GLY A 20 13.94 -28.56 -3.57
N ILE A 21 14.17 -28.58 -4.89
CA ILE A 21 14.10 -27.37 -5.73
C ILE A 21 12.67 -26.81 -5.78
N GLY A 22 11.66 -27.66 -5.91
CA GLY A 22 10.26 -27.24 -5.89
C GLY A 22 9.86 -26.56 -4.56
N SER A 23 10.29 -27.11 -3.42
CA SER A 23 10.03 -26.52 -2.11
C SER A 23 10.74 -25.18 -1.91
N LEU A 24 11.97 -25.02 -2.42
CA LEU A 24 12.71 -23.76 -2.35
C LEU A 24 12.10 -22.69 -3.25
N ALA A 25 11.73 -23.04 -4.49
CA ALA A 25 11.07 -22.11 -5.40
C ALA A 25 9.72 -21.63 -4.83
N TYR A 26 8.94 -22.56 -4.26
CA TYR A 26 7.66 -22.25 -3.61
C TYR A 26 7.82 -21.30 -2.43
N THR A 27 8.73 -21.60 -1.50
CA THR A 27 8.97 -20.72 -0.33
C THR A 27 9.52 -19.35 -0.73
N SER A 28 10.38 -19.30 -1.77
CA SER A 28 10.85 -18.03 -2.33
C SER A 28 9.71 -17.19 -2.89
N SER A 29 8.79 -17.78 -3.66
CA SER A 29 7.63 -17.07 -4.22
C SER A 29 6.69 -16.52 -3.14
N LEU A 30 6.42 -17.29 -2.09
CA LEU A 30 5.62 -16.83 -0.94
C LEU A 30 6.29 -15.68 -0.18
N ASN A 31 7.61 -15.75 0.00
CA ASN A 31 8.35 -14.68 0.65
C ASN A 31 8.35 -13.41 -0.20
N GLN A 32 8.46 -13.53 -1.53
CA GLN A 32 8.34 -12.38 -2.43
C GLN A 32 6.96 -11.72 -2.36
N GLU A 33 5.89 -12.52 -2.33
CA GLU A 33 4.52 -12.03 -2.19
C GLU A 33 4.33 -11.28 -0.86
N LYS A 34 4.76 -11.88 0.26
CA LYS A 34 4.70 -11.22 1.58
C LYS A 34 5.49 -9.91 1.64
N MET A 35 6.70 -9.88 1.09
CA MET A 35 7.52 -8.66 1.06
C MET A 35 6.87 -7.57 0.20
N LYS A 36 6.25 -7.95 -0.93
CA LYS A 36 5.49 -7.04 -1.78
C LYS A 36 4.31 -6.44 -1.02
N GLU A 37 3.49 -7.26 -0.35
CA GLU A 37 2.36 -6.78 0.46
C GLU A 37 2.83 -5.84 1.57
N GLN A 38 3.88 -6.20 2.31
CA GLN A 38 4.45 -5.35 3.35
C GLN A 38 4.88 -3.99 2.80
N THR A 39 5.51 -3.98 1.63
CA THR A 39 5.94 -2.74 0.96
C THR A 39 4.74 -1.88 0.58
N ILE A 40 3.70 -2.47 -0.04
CA ILE A 40 2.46 -1.77 -0.39
C ILE A 40 1.82 -1.15 0.84
N MET A 41 1.66 -1.94 1.91
CA MET A 41 1.02 -1.50 3.15
C MET A 41 1.83 -0.41 3.85
N GLN A 42 3.16 -0.48 3.81
CA GLN A 42 4.04 0.55 4.34
C GLN A 42 3.92 1.86 3.55
N GLN A 43 3.96 1.81 2.21
CA GLN A 43 3.83 2.99 1.36
C GLN A 43 2.46 3.66 1.53
N ASN A 44 1.40 2.85 1.54
CA ASN A 44 0.05 3.33 1.83
C ASN A 44 -0.04 4.00 3.21
N ARG A 45 0.56 3.40 4.25
CA ARG A 45 0.59 3.99 5.60
C ARG A 45 1.30 5.34 5.63
N LEU A 46 2.49 5.42 5.03
CA LEU A 46 3.27 6.66 4.96
C LEU A 46 2.50 7.77 4.22
N PHE A 47 1.79 7.41 3.15
CA PHE A 47 0.88 8.31 2.47
C PHE A 47 -0.26 8.79 3.37
N VAL A 48 -1.02 7.88 4.01
CA VAL A 48 -2.16 8.24 4.86
C VAL A 48 -1.72 9.12 6.03
N GLU A 49 -0.65 8.75 6.72
CA GLU A 49 -0.09 9.54 7.82
C GLU A 49 0.39 10.90 7.31
N GLY A 50 1.11 10.98 6.18
CA GLY A 50 1.52 12.26 5.60
C GLY A 50 0.36 13.14 5.14
N PHE A 51 -0.75 12.54 4.68
CA PHE A 51 -1.90 13.27 4.16
C PHE A 51 -2.83 13.80 5.26
N PHE A 52 -2.87 13.13 6.41
CA PHE A 52 -3.82 13.46 7.49
C PHE A 52 -3.16 13.91 8.80
N ASN A 53 -1.84 13.73 8.96
CA ASN A 53 -1.07 14.28 10.09
C ASN A 53 -0.29 15.52 9.65
N PHE A 54 -0.81 16.70 9.93
CA PHE A 54 -0.19 17.97 9.56
C PHE A 54 -0.64 19.09 10.48
N GLU A 55 0.20 20.12 10.58
CA GLU A 55 -0.11 21.38 11.28
C GLU A 55 -0.61 22.46 10.31
N THR A 56 -0.17 22.39 9.05
CA THR A 56 -0.62 23.29 8.00
C THR A 56 -0.94 22.55 6.70
N THR A 57 -1.82 23.14 5.88
CA THR A 57 -2.20 22.55 4.59
C THR A 57 -0.98 22.40 3.66
N ASN A 58 0.00 23.29 3.68
CA ASN A 58 1.24 23.11 2.91
C ASN A 58 2.09 21.93 3.36
N GLN A 59 2.18 21.68 4.68
CA GLN A 59 2.95 20.55 5.21
C GLN A 59 2.43 19.23 4.68
N ARG A 60 1.09 19.09 4.62
CA ARG A 60 0.41 17.92 4.06
C ARG A 60 0.94 17.55 2.68
N TYR A 61 0.92 18.50 1.74
CA TYR A 61 1.28 18.23 0.36
C TYR A 61 2.79 17.99 0.18
N LYS A 62 3.64 18.58 1.01
CA LYS A 62 5.08 18.25 1.02
C LYS A 62 5.33 16.83 1.51
N ALA A 63 4.58 16.38 2.53
CA ALA A 63 4.77 15.08 3.16
C ALA A 63 4.39 13.90 2.25
N ILE A 64 3.36 14.06 1.40
CA ILE A 64 2.86 12.97 0.54
C ILE A 64 3.56 12.85 -0.80
N ARG A 65 4.31 13.87 -1.21
CA ARG A 65 4.95 13.93 -2.53
C ARG A 65 5.88 12.74 -2.83
N PRO A 66 6.67 12.21 -1.87
CA PRO A 66 7.51 11.03 -2.13
C PRO A 66 6.72 9.73 -2.36
N TYR A 67 5.49 9.66 -1.87
CA TYR A 67 4.67 8.44 -1.82
C TYR A 67 3.58 8.40 -2.90
N THR A 68 3.57 9.38 -3.79
CA THR A 68 2.53 9.57 -4.82
C THR A 68 3.14 9.63 -6.21
N THR A 69 2.42 9.11 -7.21
CA THR A 69 2.70 9.46 -8.61
C THR A 69 2.28 10.91 -8.84
N GLU A 70 2.66 11.51 -9.98
CA GLU A 70 2.14 12.86 -10.31
C GLU A 70 0.61 12.86 -10.40
N LYS A 71 0.01 11.79 -10.95
CA LYS A 71 -1.45 11.64 -11.04
C LYS A 71 -2.06 11.54 -9.65
N GLY A 72 -1.55 10.66 -8.79
CA GLY A 72 -2.05 10.49 -7.43
C GLY A 72 -1.86 11.72 -6.56
N TYR A 73 -0.76 12.45 -6.74
CA TYR A 73 -0.56 13.73 -6.06
C TYR A 73 -1.65 14.74 -6.44
N ARG A 74 -1.95 14.88 -7.74
CA ARG A 74 -2.99 15.79 -8.22
C ARG A 74 -4.40 15.36 -7.82
N SER A 75 -4.68 14.07 -7.65
CA SER A 75 -5.99 13.60 -7.19
C SER A 75 -6.27 13.95 -5.72
N THR A 76 -5.24 14.31 -4.95
CA THR A 76 -5.42 14.82 -3.57
C THR A 76 -5.87 16.26 -3.49
N PHE A 77 -5.88 17.00 -4.60
CA PHE A 77 -6.22 18.42 -4.61
C PHE A 77 -7.75 18.57 -4.55
N PRO A 78 -8.31 19.41 -3.66
CA PRO A 78 -9.75 19.57 -3.52
C PRO A 78 -10.49 19.95 -4.81
N SER A 79 -9.83 20.71 -5.70
CA SER A 79 -10.35 21.13 -7.00
C SER A 79 -9.67 20.43 -8.18
N GLY A 80 -8.70 19.53 -7.93
CA GLY A 80 -7.91 18.85 -8.96
C GLY A 80 -6.93 19.73 -9.75
N ILE A 81 -6.83 21.04 -9.49
CA ILE A 81 -6.05 21.99 -10.32
C ILE A 81 -5.00 22.75 -9.49
N GLU A 82 -5.35 23.25 -8.31
CA GLU A 82 -4.45 24.08 -7.49
C GLU A 82 -4.43 23.64 -6.02
N LEU A 83 -3.32 23.92 -5.35
CA LEU A 83 -3.19 23.73 -3.92
C LEU A 83 -4.02 24.79 -3.19
N PRO A 84 -4.71 24.43 -2.10
CA PRO A 84 -5.37 25.41 -1.25
C PRO A 84 -4.33 26.36 -0.63
N PRO A 85 -4.73 27.58 -0.26
CA PRO A 85 -3.87 28.48 0.50
C PRO A 85 -3.43 27.83 1.82
N ASP A 86 -2.28 28.25 2.33
CA ASP A 86 -1.78 27.75 3.61
C ASP A 86 -2.69 28.19 4.74
N SER A 87 -3.04 27.25 5.62
CA SER A 87 -3.88 27.51 6.79
C SER A 87 -3.42 26.63 7.94
N GLU A 88 -3.36 27.19 9.14
CA GLU A 88 -3.12 26.44 10.38
C GLU A 88 -4.35 25.60 10.71
N VAL A 89 -4.19 24.28 10.56
CA VAL A 89 -5.21 23.28 10.86
C VAL A 89 -4.46 22.10 11.43
N HIS A 90 -4.64 21.83 12.71
CA HIS A 90 -4.02 20.68 13.35
C HIS A 90 -4.86 19.44 13.04
N SER A 91 -4.23 18.40 12.51
CA SER A 91 -4.93 17.18 12.12
C SER A 91 -4.11 15.95 12.50
N THR A 92 -4.76 14.93 13.06
CA THR A 92 -4.12 13.68 13.48
C THR A 92 -4.97 12.44 13.21
N VAL A 93 -4.30 11.37 12.82
CA VAL A 93 -4.86 10.04 12.57
C VAL A 93 -4.64 9.13 13.77
N SER A 94 -5.68 8.38 14.12
CA SER A 94 -5.64 7.32 15.12
C SER A 94 -6.43 6.10 14.65
N ASP A 95 -6.24 4.96 15.32
CA ASP A 95 -6.98 3.71 15.06
C ASP A 95 -6.92 3.20 13.60
N MET A 96 -5.83 3.47 12.90
CA MET A 96 -5.70 3.11 11.48
C MET A 96 -5.67 1.60 11.26
N LYS A 97 -6.59 1.15 10.42
CA LYS A 97 -6.67 -0.21 9.86
C LYS A 97 -6.62 -0.12 8.35
N ALA A 98 -5.83 -0.97 7.74
CA ALA A 98 -5.68 -1.04 6.29
C ALA A 98 -5.85 -2.48 5.82
N TYR A 99 -6.52 -2.66 4.69
CA TYR A 99 -6.87 -3.94 4.11
C TYR A 99 -6.48 -3.95 2.64
N LEU A 100 -5.51 -4.79 2.28
CA LEU A 100 -5.12 -4.99 0.89
C LEU A 100 -6.19 -5.79 0.16
N GLN A 101 -6.65 -5.27 -0.97
CA GLN A 101 -7.62 -5.96 -1.81
C GLN A 101 -6.89 -6.88 -2.79
N HIS A 102 -7.19 -8.17 -2.71
CA HIS A 102 -6.72 -9.16 -3.66
C HIS A 102 -7.79 -9.36 -4.72
N ASP A 103 -7.66 -8.69 -5.86
CA ASP A 103 -8.47 -8.96 -7.04
C ASP A 103 -7.67 -9.88 -7.98
N PRO A 104 -8.09 -11.15 -8.18
CA PRO A 104 -7.42 -12.08 -9.10
C PRO A 104 -7.41 -11.61 -10.56
N SER A 105 -8.28 -10.65 -10.91
CA SER A 105 -8.43 -10.06 -12.23
C SER A 105 -7.77 -8.69 -12.39
N SER A 106 -7.24 -8.09 -11.31
CA SER A 106 -6.53 -6.81 -11.42
C SER A 106 -5.22 -6.97 -12.17
N ASP A 107 -4.80 -5.92 -12.86
CA ASP A 107 -3.47 -5.93 -13.44
C ASP A 107 -2.42 -6.09 -12.32
N LYS A 108 -1.30 -6.75 -12.60
CA LYS A 108 -0.26 -7.03 -11.58
C LYS A 108 0.46 -5.77 -11.09
N LYS A 109 0.21 -4.63 -11.72
CA LYS A 109 0.85 -3.34 -11.47
C LYS A 109 0.02 -2.45 -10.55
N HIS A 110 -1.28 -2.68 -10.43
CA HIS A 110 -2.18 -1.92 -9.57
C HIS A 110 -2.71 -2.77 -8.43
N THR A 111 -2.92 -2.13 -7.29
CA THR A 111 -3.55 -2.75 -6.13
C THR A 111 -4.34 -1.71 -5.36
N GLU A 112 -5.42 -2.14 -4.73
CA GLU A 112 -6.27 -1.27 -3.93
C GLU A 112 -6.07 -1.57 -2.45
N VAL A 113 -5.98 -0.53 -1.63
CA VAL A 113 -5.96 -0.65 -0.17
C VAL A 113 -7.12 0.13 0.40
N LEU A 114 -7.98 -0.56 1.16
CA LEU A 114 -9.04 0.06 1.92
C LEU A 114 -8.51 0.44 3.30
N ASN A 115 -8.63 1.72 3.65
CA ASN A 115 -8.19 2.28 4.91
C ASN A 115 -9.41 2.71 5.72
N LYS A 116 -9.36 2.48 7.03
CA LYS A 116 -10.32 2.98 8.01
C LYS A 116 -9.58 3.53 9.21
N PHE A 117 -9.87 4.77 9.61
CA PHE A 117 -9.22 5.42 10.74
C PHE A 117 -10.09 6.53 11.35
N SER A 118 -9.71 6.96 12.54
CA SER A 118 -10.27 8.13 13.22
C SER A 118 -9.42 9.35 12.91
N LEU A 119 -10.04 10.42 12.43
CA LEU A 119 -9.41 11.70 12.12
C LEU A 119 -9.86 12.74 13.14
N THR A 120 -8.91 13.28 13.90
CA THR A 120 -9.13 14.44 14.77
C THR A 120 -8.63 15.67 14.05
N THR A 121 -9.48 16.68 13.89
CA THR A 121 -9.11 17.97 13.31
C THR A 121 -9.46 19.08 14.28
N GLU A 122 -8.51 19.97 14.54
CA GLU A 122 -8.66 21.13 15.40
C GLU A 122 -8.42 22.42 14.59
N PHE A 123 -9.39 23.33 14.68
CA PHE A 123 -9.31 24.65 14.08
C PHE A 123 -9.85 25.68 15.08
N ASN A 124 -9.06 26.71 15.39
CA ASN A 124 -9.40 27.74 16.40
C ASN A 124 -9.80 27.16 17.78
N GLY A 125 -9.16 26.08 18.22
CA GLY A 125 -9.45 25.43 19.52
C GLY A 125 -10.72 24.57 19.52
N ILE A 126 -11.41 24.45 18.39
CA ILE A 126 -12.58 23.59 18.22
C ILE A 126 -12.13 22.31 17.51
N GLY A 127 -12.14 21.20 18.25
CA GLY A 127 -11.84 19.86 17.75
C GLY A 127 -13.08 19.14 17.23
N SER A 128 -12.92 18.39 16.14
CA SER A 128 -13.90 17.41 15.66
C SER A 128 -13.23 16.07 15.41
N VAL A 129 -13.95 14.98 15.68
CA VAL A 129 -13.49 13.62 15.40
C VAL A 129 -14.42 12.98 14.37
N GLN A 130 -13.85 12.40 13.33
CA GLN A 130 -14.60 11.76 12.25
C GLN A 130 -13.99 10.39 11.93
N THR A 131 -14.83 9.41 11.63
CA THR A 131 -14.34 8.13 11.06
C THR A 131 -14.23 8.28 9.55
N ILE A 132 -13.03 8.07 9.03
CA ILE A 132 -12.76 8.09 7.60
C ILE A 132 -12.63 6.66 7.07
N VAL A 133 -13.27 6.40 5.93
CA VAL A 133 -12.96 5.26 5.08
C VAL A 133 -12.45 5.80 3.75
N MET A 134 -11.29 5.34 3.32
CA MET A 134 -10.71 5.75 2.05
C MET A 134 -10.12 4.56 1.31
N LYS A 135 -10.25 4.55 0.00
CA LYS A 135 -9.53 3.63 -0.87
C LYS A 135 -8.34 4.36 -1.47
N THR A 136 -7.19 3.72 -1.48
CA THR A 136 -6.02 4.15 -2.24
C THR A 136 -5.77 3.14 -3.35
N VAL A 137 -5.39 3.62 -4.52
CA VAL A 137 -4.89 2.80 -5.62
C VAL A 137 -3.39 3.01 -5.68
N LEU A 138 -2.61 1.95 -5.53
CA LEU A 138 -1.16 2.01 -5.66
C LEU A 138 -0.73 1.35 -6.97
N VAL A 139 0.30 1.92 -7.59
CA VAL A 139 0.93 1.39 -8.80
C VAL A 139 2.42 1.10 -8.56
N ASP A 140 2.90 0.00 -9.12
CA ASP A 140 4.32 -0.32 -9.19
C ASP A 140 4.97 0.46 -10.36
N GLU A 141 5.82 1.43 -10.04
CA GLU A 141 6.51 2.23 -11.06
C GLU A 141 7.69 1.49 -11.72
N GLY A 142 8.03 0.28 -11.27
CA GLY A 142 9.00 -0.62 -11.91
C GLY A 142 10.46 -0.11 -11.95
N ARG A 143 10.74 1.09 -11.43
CA ARG A 143 12.06 1.75 -11.44
C ARG A 143 12.46 2.22 -10.05
N GLY A 144 12.81 1.30 -9.15
CA GLY A 144 13.50 1.59 -7.88
C GLY A 144 12.72 2.36 -6.80
N ASP A 145 11.75 3.19 -7.19
CA ASP A 145 10.94 4.02 -6.30
C ASP A 145 9.79 3.26 -5.62
N GLY A 146 9.59 1.98 -6.01
CA GLY A 146 8.62 1.09 -5.41
C GLY A 146 7.16 1.42 -5.76
N TRP A 147 6.26 1.03 -4.85
CA TRP A 147 4.82 1.28 -4.97
C TRP A 147 4.51 2.72 -4.58
N LYS A 148 3.75 3.42 -5.42
CA LYS A 148 3.26 4.77 -5.12
C LYS A 148 1.75 4.85 -5.28
N VAL A 149 1.13 5.74 -4.51
CA VAL A 149 -0.29 6.04 -4.63
C VAL A 149 -0.54 6.79 -5.94
N ASP A 150 -1.36 6.21 -6.79
CA ASP A 150 -1.76 6.74 -8.10
C ASP A 150 -3.16 7.35 -8.11
N ASP A 151 -4.00 6.93 -7.16
CA ASP A 151 -5.33 7.52 -6.98
C ASP A 151 -5.86 7.36 -5.55
N ILE A 152 -6.83 8.20 -5.18
CA ILE A 152 -7.55 8.12 -3.91
C ILE A 152 -9.05 8.29 -4.10
N GLU A 153 -9.83 7.59 -3.29
CA GLU A 153 -11.27 7.73 -3.23
C GLU A 153 -11.71 7.81 -1.77
N MET A 154 -12.33 8.92 -1.39
CA MET A 154 -12.88 9.12 -0.05
C MET A 154 -14.28 8.50 0.01
N ILE A 155 -14.44 7.46 0.80
CA ILE A 155 -15.71 6.76 1.01
C ILE A 155 -16.30 7.29 2.31
N ILE A 156 -16.83 8.51 2.27
CA ILE A 156 -17.39 9.13 3.48
C ILE A 156 -18.72 8.44 3.81
N GLN A 157 -18.82 7.84 4.99
CA GLN A 157 -20.11 7.53 5.60
C GLN A 157 -20.51 8.71 6.49
N ASN A 158 -21.48 9.51 6.02
CA ASN A 158 -22.16 10.47 6.88
C ASN A 158 -22.95 9.69 7.93
N THR A 159 -22.39 9.49 9.12
CA THR A 159 -23.18 9.14 10.30
C THR A 159 -23.79 10.42 10.84
N HIS A 160 -25.08 10.62 10.55
CA HIS A 160 -25.93 11.61 11.19
C HIS A 160 -26.21 11.27 12.65
#